data_AF-A0A219B3P6-F1
#
_entry.id   AF-A0A219B3P6-F1
#
_cell.length_a   1.000
_cell.length_b   1.000
_cell.length_c   1.000
_cell.angle_alpha   90.00
_cell.angle_beta   90.00
_cell.angle_gamma   90.00
#
_symmetry.space_group_name_H-M   'P 1'
#
loop_
_entity.id
_entity.type
_entity.pdbx_description
1 polymer ?
#
loop_
_entity_poly.entity_id
_entity_poly.type
_entity_poly.pdbx_seq_one_letter_code
_entity_poly.pdbx_strand_id
1 'polypeptide(L)'
;MVFLLIAFIGGMLLSPWFEQQVRPRLPFPYEPDVAEVVTARLDSHEQAIERLESRVAALEQRPGLPSLPAQTARAEEGEQPALNDPVLAAEVAEQASTQITRLETRVDALDRQQSQLGGRVDNLSAEVAGLTVRVQDSRGESAARVARAEELAREARAVILIAQARRAFAAGEPLGPLEPALRSALGADADDALDDLSAGMRGLVRPPALAARFERLAPQLLDSSAAEGEQGWWQSFTGGLADIFQVRRADTDSSAERAEDIVAEVEEEIEAGDVEGAVAAYRRLPDDIQRRGARWLRDAQRYVQTENLLARLEARVVDASGELTAPREAPAQDSSGTTQL
;
A
#
# COMPACT_ATOMS: atom_id res chain seq x y z
N MET A 1 9.75 10.14 17.22
CA MET A 1 9.35 8.74 16.88
C MET A 1 10.08 8.21 15.64
N VAL A 2 10.29 9.03 14.60
CA VAL A 2 11.01 8.64 13.37
C VAL A 2 12.49 8.26 13.60
N PHE A 3 13.20 8.94 14.50
CA PHE A 3 14.59 8.59 14.83
C PHE A 3 14.75 7.24 15.56
N LEU A 4 13.70 6.77 16.26
CA LEU A 4 13.69 5.44 16.87
C LEU A 4 13.46 4.33 15.84
N LEU A 5 12.70 4.61 14.77
CA LEU A 5 12.45 3.66 13.70
C LEU A 5 13.68 3.47 12.79
N ILE A 6 14.41 4.54 12.51
CA ILE A 6 15.66 4.48 11.72
C ILE A 6 16.77 3.77 12.52
N ALA A 7 16.87 4.01 13.83
CA ALA A 7 17.80 3.28 14.70
C ALA A 7 17.42 1.79 14.85
N PHE A 8 16.13 1.46 14.84
CA PHE A 8 15.64 0.08 14.90
C PHE A 8 15.90 -0.68 13.58
N ILE A 9 15.69 -0.05 12.43
CA ILE A 9 15.98 -0.65 11.11
C ILE A 9 17.50 -0.79 10.89
N GLY A 10 18.29 0.21 11.28
CA GLY A 10 19.76 0.13 11.25
C GLY A 10 20.32 -0.95 12.18
N GLY A 11 19.74 -1.12 13.38
CA GLY A 11 20.12 -2.19 14.31
C GLY A 11 19.69 -3.59 13.86
N MET A 12 18.61 -3.71 13.09
CA MET A 12 18.10 -4.99 12.58
C MET A 12 18.93 -5.53 11.40
N LEU A 13 19.47 -4.64 10.57
CA LEU A 13 20.39 -4.97 9.46
C LEU A 13 21.79 -5.42 9.92
N LEU A 14 22.23 -5.02 11.12
CA LEU A 14 23.49 -5.49 11.71
C LEU A 14 23.34 -6.77 12.55
N SER A 15 22.14 -7.37 12.63
CA SER A 15 21.90 -8.53 13.49
C SER A 15 22.27 -9.87 12.81
N PRO A 16 23.03 -10.76 13.47
CA PRO A 16 23.46 -12.07 12.91
C PRO A 16 22.29 -13.01 12.55
N TRP A 17 21.13 -12.79 13.16
CA TRP A 17 19.92 -13.57 12.94
C TRP A 17 19.31 -13.30 11.54
N PHE A 18 19.39 -12.05 11.06
CA PHE A 18 18.88 -11.65 9.75
C PHE A 18 19.70 -12.29 8.60
N GLU A 19 21.03 -12.38 8.76
CA GLU A 19 21.90 -13.04 7.78
C GLU A 19 21.62 -14.54 7.63
N GLN A 20 21.23 -15.23 8.71
CA GLN A 20 21.00 -16.67 8.66
C GLN A 20 19.59 -17.05 8.15
N GLN A 21 18.55 -16.28 8.46
CA GLN A 21 17.17 -16.69 8.18
C GLN A 21 16.52 -16.06 6.94
N VAL A 22 16.91 -14.82 6.58
CA VAL A 22 16.24 -14.06 5.50
C VAL A 22 17.06 -14.04 4.22
N ARG A 23 18.40 -13.98 4.36
CA ARG A 23 19.39 -13.88 3.28
C ARG A 23 19.32 -14.99 2.20
N PRO A 24 19.08 -16.28 2.51
CA PRO A 24 19.05 -17.34 1.49
C PRO A 24 17.73 -17.43 0.71
N ARG A 25 16.73 -16.57 1.00
CA ARG A 25 15.40 -16.61 0.35
C ARG A 25 15.14 -15.46 -0.62
N LEU A 26 16.13 -14.60 -0.85
CA LEU A 26 15.98 -13.47 -1.78
C LEU A 26 16.41 -13.90 -3.21
N PRO A 27 15.61 -13.60 -4.25
CA PRO A 27 15.81 -14.09 -5.62
C PRO A 27 16.84 -13.29 -6.44
N PHE A 28 17.75 -12.55 -5.80
CA PHE A 28 18.73 -11.71 -6.49
C PHE A 28 20.12 -12.36 -6.50
N PRO A 29 20.84 -12.32 -7.63
CA PRO A 29 22.21 -12.84 -7.71
C PRO A 29 23.13 -12.05 -6.77
N TYR A 30 24.06 -12.79 -6.14
CA TYR A 30 25.11 -12.27 -5.28
C TYR A 30 26.02 -11.32 -6.09
N GLU A 31 25.76 -10.02 -6.02
CA GLU A 31 26.77 -9.01 -6.35
C GLU A 31 27.60 -8.74 -5.09
N PRO A 32 28.93 -8.90 -5.16
CA PRO A 32 29.77 -8.49 -4.05
C PRO A 32 29.62 -6.98 -3.86
N ASP A 33 29.21 -6.67 -2.64
CA ASP A 33 29.88 -5.67 -1.82
C ASP A 33 29.50 -4.19 -2.01
N VAL A 34 28.20 -3.91 -1.90
CA VAL A 34 27.72 -2.55 -1.61
C VAL A 34 28.32 -1.98 -0.32
N ALA A 35 28.71 -2.84 0.63
CA ALA A 35 29.41 -2.44 1.85
C ALA A 35 30.84 -1.97 1.53
N GLU A 36 31.61 -2.72 0.75
CA GLU A 36 32.97 -2.36 0.29
C GLU A 36 32.95 -1.13 -0.61
N VAL A 37 31.93 -0.97 -1.47
CA VAL A 37 31.79 0.25 -2.27
C VAL A 37 31.51 1.47 -1.39
N VAL A 38 30.71 1.31 -0.33
CA VAL A 38 30.42 2.40 0.62
C VAL A 38 31.65 2.68 1.49
N THR A 39 32.37 1.68 1.97
CA THR A 39 33.61 1.87 2.76
C THR A 39 34.72 2.47 1.91
N ALA A 40 34.92 2.00 0.67
CA ALA A 40 35.89 2.59 -0.26
C ALA A 40 35.54 4.05 -0.59
N ARG A 41 34.25 4.39 -0.66
CA ARG A 41 33.81 5.77 -0.87
C ARG A 41 34.04 6.63 0.38
N LEU A 42 33.79 6.09 1.58
CA LEU A 42 34.13 6.75 2.85
C LEU A 42 35.64 7.00 2.97
N ASP A 43 36.48 5.99 2.70
CA ASP A 43 37.94 6.11 2.71
C ASP A 43 38.43 7.15 1.70
N SER A 44 37.80 7.23 0.52
CA SER A 44 38.13 8.24 -0.48
C SER A 44 37.79 9.67 -0.03
N HIS A 45 36.72 9.83 0.76
CA HIS A 45 36.33 11.12 1.33
C HIS A 45 37.27 11.53 2.46
N GLU A 46 37.67 10.58 3.31
CA GLU A 46 38.63 10.83 4.40
C GLU A 46 40.00 11.25 3.84
N GLN A 47 40.50 10.55 2.81
CA GLN A 47 41.73 10.96 2.12
C GLN A 47 41.62 12.32 1.41
N ALA A 48 40.43 12.69 0.94
CA ALA A 48 40.21 14.00 0.34
C ALA A 48 40.25 15.13 1.39
N ILE A 49 39.72 14.86 2.59
CA ILE A 49 39.78 15.77 3.74
C ILE A 49 41.23 15.93 4.19
N GLU A 50 41.98 14.85 4.38
CA GLU A 50 43.41 14.92 4.75
C GLU A 50 44.26 15.66 3.70
N ARG A 51 43.95 15.51 2.40
CA ARG A 51 44.59 16.28 1.34
C ARG A 51 44.22 17.76 1.40
N LEU A 52 43.00 18.11 1.79
CA LEU A 52 42.59 19.50 1.97
C LEU A 52 43.25 20.10 3.21
N GLU A 53 43.29 19.37 4.31
CA GLU A 53 43.94 19.79 5.55
C GLU A 53 45.45 19.95 5.37
N SER A 54 46.13 19.04 4.69
CA SER A 54 47.57 19.18 4.37
C SER A 54 47.84 20.33 3.40
N ARG A 55 46.93 20.62 2.46
CA ARG A 55 47.03 21.80 1.58
C ARG A 55 46.79 23.10 2.34
N VAL A 56 45.84 23.11 3.26
CA VAL A 56 45.59 24.26 4.15
C VAL A 56 46.78 24.47 5.07
N ALA A 57 47.31 23.42 5.70
CA ALA A 57 48.52 23.46 6.51
C ALA A 57 49.75 23.91 5.69
N ALA A 58 49.90 23.50 4.43
CA ALA A 58 50.97 23.96 3.55
C ALA A 58 50.80 25.43 3.13
N LEU A 59 49.57 25.93 3.07
CA LEU A 59 49.27 27.34 2.81
C LEU A 59 49.46 28.19 4.08
N GLU A 60 49.15 27.66 5.25
CA GLU A 60 49.38 28.30 6.57
C GLU A 60 50.86 28.27 6.97
N GLN A 61 51.59 27.21 6.66
CA GLN A 61 53.03 27.07 6.91
C GLN A 61 53.89 27.81 5.90
N ARG A 62 53.32 28.44 4.86
CA ARG A 62 54.08 29.33 3.99
C ARG A 62 54.42 30.59 4.79
N PRO A 63 55.63 30.67 5.38
CA PRO A 63 55.99 31.83 6.18
C PRO A 63 56.12 32.99 5.19
N GLY A 64 55.94 34.21 5.70
CA GLY A 64 56.18 35.42 4.94
C GLY A 64 57.49 35.35 4.15
N LEU A 65 57.47 36.01 2.99
CA LEU A 65 58.58 36.44 2.14
C LEU A 65 60.01 36.08 2.63
N PRO A 66 60.91 35.55 1.78
CA PRO A 66 62.29 35.33 2.18
C PRO A 66 62.89 36.63 2.69
N SER A 67 63.13 36.70 3.99
CA SER A 67 63.95 37.73 4.61
C SER A 67 65.35 37.61 4.02
N LEU A 68 65.76 38.65 3.30
CA LEU A 68 67.10 38.84 2.73
C LEU A 68 68.17 38.51 3.79
N PRO A 69 69.31 37.91 3.40
CA PRO A 69 70.36 37.56 4.34
C PRO A 69 70.90 38.83 5.01
N ALA A 70 70.69 38.93 6.33
CA ALA A 70 71.41 39.87 7.17
C ALA A 70 72.89 39.46 7.20
N GLN A 71 73.69 40.03 6.31
CA GLN A 71 75.13 40.06 6.45
C GLN A 71 75.48 40.91 7.67
N THR A 72 75.62 40.25 8.81
CA THR A 72 76.37 40.80 9.94
C THR A 72 77.85 40.84 9.56
N ALA A 73 78.24 41.89 8.84
CA ALA A 73 79.62 42.34 8.82
C ALA A 73 79.88 43.04 10.16
N ARG A 74 80.68 42.36 10.97
CA ARG A 74 81.26 42.85 12.21
C ARG A 74 82.43 43.77 11.84
N ALA A 75 82.54 44.85 12.60
CA ALA A 75 83.72 45.69 12.82
C ALA A 75 83.85 47.00 12.03
N GLU A 76 84.20 48.00 12.83
CA GLU A 76 84.91 49.26 12.52
C GLU A 76 84.05 50.53 12.40
N GLU A 77 83.93 51.18 13.56
CA GLU A 77 83.72 52.63 13.69
C GLU A 77 84.81 53.38 12.90
N GLY A 78 84.38 54.21 11.96
CA GLY A 78 85.23 55.18 11.27
C GLY A 78 84.57 55.62 9.96
N GLU A 79 84.35 56.91 9.81
CA GLU A 79 83.81 57.59 8.64
C GLU A 79 82.30 57.44 8.34
N GLN A 80 81.55 58.50 8.66
CA GLN A 80 80.32 58.84 7.96
C GLN A 80 80.62 58.96 6.46
N PRO A 81 80.06 58.13 5.56
CA PRO A 81 80.10 58.44 4.14
C PRO A 81 79.03 59.49 3.88
N ALA A 82 79.43 60.53 3.15
CA ALA A 82 78.61 61.67 2.82
C ALA A 82 77.24 61.26 2.24
N LEU A 83 76.21 61.97 2.68
CA LEU A 83 74.79 61.88 2.32
C LEU A 83 74.44 62.12 0.83
N ASN A 84 75.33 61.83 -0.13
CA ASN A 84 75.09 62.10 -1.56
C ASN A 84 75.96 61.20 -2.47
N ASP A 85 75.80 59.88 -2.40
CA ASP A 85 76.30 59.00 -3.46
C ASP A 85 75.14 58.59 -4.39
N PRO A 86 74.98 59.22 -5.56
CA PRO A 86 73.83 59.00 -6.44
C PRO A 86 73.75 57.57 -6.99
N VAL A 87 74.86 56.83 -6.94
CA VAL A 87 74.97 55.46 -7.45
C VAL A 87 74.25 54.45 -6.53
N LEU A 88 74.43 54.56 -5.20
CA LEU A 88 73.76 53.70 -4.22
C LEU A 88 72.25 53.97 -4.13
N ALA A 89 71.83 55.23 -4.27
CA ALA A 89 70.41 55.60 -4.32
C ALA A 89 69.73 55.09 -5.61
N ALA A 90 70.44 55.08 -6.73
CA ALA A 90 69.94 54.56 -8.00
C ALA A 90 69.75 53.03 -7.98
N GLU A 91 70.68 52.29 -7.39
CA GLU A 91 70.64 50.82 -7.31
C GLU A 91 69.50 50.32 -6.40
N VAL A 92 69.29 51.01 -5.26
CA VAL A 92 68.14 50.73 -4.37
C VAL A 92 66.81 51.10 -5.04
N ALA A 93 66.76 52.18 -5.83
CA ALA A 93 65.56 52.54 -6.60
C ALA A 93 65.25 51.53 -7.72
N GLU A 94 66.27 50.98 -8.38
CA GLU A 94 66.11 49.94 -9.40
C GLU A 94 65.62 48.61 -8.78
N GLN A 95 66.17 48.22 -7.63
CA GLN A 95 65.68 47.07 -6.87
C GLN A 95 64.24 47.25 -6.37
N ALA A 96 63.86 48.45 -5.92
CA ALA A 96 62.49 48.75 -5.54
C ALA A 96 61.54 48.68 -6.75
N SER A 97 61.94 49.19 -7.91
CA SER A 97 61.14 49.14 -9.14
C SER A 97 60.90 47.70 -9.62
N THR A 98 61.92 46.84 -9.58
CA THR A 98 61.80 45.43 -9.95
C THR A 98 60.93 44.62 -8.97
N GLN A 99 60.99 44.93 -7.67
CA GLN A 99 60.08 44.36 -6.66
C GLN A 99 58.63 44.75 -6.93
N ILE A 100 58.38 46.01 -7.28
CA ILE A 100 57.04 46.53 -7.61
C ILE A 100 56.48 45.79 -8.83
N THR A 101 57.23 45.66 -9.93
CA THR A 101 56.78 44.91 -11.12
C THR A 101 56.44 43.45 -10.80
N ARG A 102 57.23 42.80 -9.92
CA ARG A 102 56.96 41.42 -9.49
C ARG A 102 55.70 41.32 -8.63
N LEU A 103 55.46 42.28 -7.74
CA LEU A 103 54.25 42.34 -6.92
C LEU A 103 53.01 42.58 -7.80
N GLU A 104 53.06 43.51 -8.75
CA GLU A 104 52.00 43.77 -9.73
C GLU A 104 51.64 42.51 -10.51
N THR A 105 52.63 41.82 -11.07
CA THR A 105 52.42 40.55 -11.80
C THR A 105 51.74 39.48 -10.93
N ARG A 106 52.09 39.44 -9.63
CA ARG A 106 51.52 38.48 -8.67
C ARG A 106 50.09 38.86 -8.27
N VAL A 107 49.78 40.15 -8.17
CA VAL A 107 48.42 40.65 -7.96
C VAL A 107 47.54 40.28 -9.15
N ASP A 108 48.01 40.49 -10.38
CA ASP A 108 47.27 40.07 -11.60
C ASP A 108 47.03 38.56 -11.64
N ALA A 109 48.01 37.75 -11.23
CA ALA A 109 47.86 36.31 -11.15
C ALA A 109 46.81 35.90 -10.10
N LEU A 110 46.81 36.57 -8.94
CA LEU A 110 45.81 36.36 -7.89
C LEU A 110 44.41 36.77 -8.35
N ASP A 111 44.28 37.87 -9.08
CA ASP A 111 43.00 38.36 -9.61
C ASP A 111 42.38 37.38 -10.62
N ARG A 112 43.20 36.82 -11.52
CA ARG A 112 42.79 35.73 -12.42
C ARG A 112 42.38 34.47 -11.63
N GLN A 113 43.12 34.12 -10.59
CA GLN A 113 42.80 32.98 -9.73
C GLN A 113 41.49 33.21 -8.96
N GLN A 114 41.25 34.42 -8.45
CA GLN A 114 40.00 34.80 -7.79
C GLN A 114 38.82 34.71 -8.74
N SER A 115 38.95 35.23 -9.96
CA SER A 115 37.93 35.13 -11.00
C SER A 115 37.62 33.66 -11.35
N GLN A 116 38.66 32.82 -11.45
CA GLN A 116 38.50 31.39 -11.72
C GLN A 116 37.81 30.65 -10.55
N LEU A 117 38.13 31.01 -9.30
CA LEU A 117 37.47 30.47 -8.11
C LEU A 117 36.00 30.91 -8.04
N GLY A 118 35.70 32.17 -8.37
CA GLY A 118 34.33 32.69 -8.47
C GLY A 118 33.47 31.86 -9.41
N GLY A 119 33.93 31.65 -10.65
CA GLY A 119 33.18 30.83 -11.62
C GLY A 119 33.02 29.36 -11.20
N ARG A 120 33.99 28.81 -10.44
CA ARG A 120 33.85 27.46 -9.85
C ARG A 120 32.80 27.42 -8.75
N VAL A 121 32.75 28.43 -7.88
CA VAL A 121 31.73 28.55 -6.82
C VAL A 121 30.34 28.70 -7.42
N ASP A 122 30.18 29.52 -8.47
CA ASP A 122 28.90 29.69 -9.15
C ASP A 122 28.40 28.39 -9.78
N ASN A 123 29.30 27.64 -10.44
CA ASN A 123 28.96 26.33 -11.01
C ASN A 123 28.58 25.32 -9.92
N LEU A 124 29.35 25.26 -8.82
CA LEU A 124 29.06 24.38 -7.70
C LEU A 124 27.72 24.74 -7.02
N SER A 125 27.42 26.03 -6.91
CA SER A 125 26.14 26.52 -6.39
C SER A 125 24.97 26.08 -7.27
N ALA A 126 25.10 26.20 -8.59
CA ALA A 126 24.11 25.71 -9.54
C ALA A 126 23.92 24.19 -9.48
N GLU A 127 25.01 23.42 -9.34
CA GLU A 127 24.96 21.96 -9.20
C GLU A 127 24.27 21.53 -7.91
N VAL A 128 24.58 22.17 -6.78
CA VAL A 128 23.92 21.93 -5.48
C VAL A 128 22.43 22.27 -5.54
N ALA A 129 22.05 23.37 -6.19
CA ALA A 129 20.66 23.71 -6.41
C ALA A 129 19.94 22.64 -7.25
N GLY A 130 20.57 22.17 -8.33
CA GLY A 130 20.03 21.12 -9.20
C GLY A 130 19.94 19.74 -8.52
N LEU A 131 20.91 19.39 -7.66
CA LEU A 131 20.85 18.18 -6.83
C LEU A 131 19.73 18.27 -5.80
N THR A 132 19.55 19.43 -5.17
CA THR A 132 18.48 19.66 -4.20
C THR A 132 17.10 19.41 -4.82
N VAL A 133 16.86 19.94 -6.03
CA VAL A 133 15.60 19.69 -6.77
C VAL A 133 15.42 18.21 -7.07
N ARG A 134 16.45 17.53 -7.61
CA ARG A 134 16.38 16.08 -7.92
C ARG A 134 16.12 15.22 -6.69
N VAL A 135 16.69 15.57 -5.53
CA VAL A 135 16.44 14.86 -4.27
C VAL A 135 14.99 15.05 -3.81
N GLN A 136 14.43 16.26 -3.94
CA GLN A 136 13.02 16.51 -3.60
C GLN A 136 12.07 15.74 -4.52
N ASP A 137 12.36 15.72 -5.82
CA ASP A 137 11.58 14.98 -6.82
C ASP A 137 11.60 13.47 -6.56
N SER A 138 12.79 12.89 -6.36
CA SER A 138 12.95 11.48 -6.01
C SER A 138 12.25 11.09 -4.70
N ARG A 139 12.24 12.00 -3.70
CA ARG A 139 11.46 11.79 -2.46
C ARG A 139 9.96 11.82 -2.73
N GLY A 140 9.48 12.74 -3.58
CA GLY A 140 8.08 12.82 -3.98
C GLY A 140 7.62 11.55 -4.70
N GLU A 141 8.41 11.07 -5.67
CA GLU A 141 8.13 9.80 -6.34
C GLU A 141 8.12 8.61 -5.37
N SER A 142 9.08 8.55 -4.44
CA SER A 142 9.17 7.47 -3.46
C SER A 142 7.94 7.48 -2.53
N ALA A 143 7.52 8.64 -2.06
CA ALA A 143 6.30 8.79 -1.25
C ALA A 143 5.04 8.33 -2.02
N ALA A 144 4.93 8.71 -3.30
CA ALA A 144 3.81 8.28 -4.14
C ALA A 144 3.79 6.76 -4.38
N ARG A 145 4.96 6.13 -4.56
CA ARG A 145 5.09 4.67 -4.71
C ARG A 145 4.71 3.95 -3.41
N VAL A 146 5.15 4.45 -2.25
CA VAL A 146 4.79 3.89 -0.95
C VAL A 146 3.28 4.00 -0.72
N ALA A 147 2.68 5.16 -0.98
CA ALA A 147 1.23 5.34 -0.83
C ALA A 147 0.41 4.39 -1.72
N ARG A 148 0.83 4.18 -2.97
CA ARG A 148 0.19 3.18 -3.86
C ARG A 148 0.37 1.75 -3.37
N ALA A 149 1.55 1.41 -2.87
CA ALA A 149 1.80 0.08 -2.33
C ALA A 149 0.95 -0.20 -1.07
N GLU A 150 0.77 0.81 -0.21
CA GLU A 150 -0.10 0.72 0.96
C GLU A 150 -1.57 0.57 0.57
N GLU A 151 -2.03 1.25 -0.47
CA GLU A 151 -3.39 1.10 -1.01
C GLU A 151 -3.64 -0.32 -1.51
N LEU A 152 -2.78 -0.82 -2.41
CA LEU A 152 -2.89 -2.17 -2.95
C LEU A 152 -2.83 -3.23 -1.85
N ALA A 153 -1.99 -3.03 -0.82
CA ALA A 153 -1.92 -3.93 0.33
C ALA A 153 -3.22 -3.92 1.16
N ARG A 154 -3.87 -2.76 1.31
CA ARG A 154 -5.15 -2.63 2.01
C ARG A 154 -6.25 -3.37 1.27
N GLU A 155 -6.30 -3.23 -0.05
CA GLU A 155 -7.29 -3.89 -0.90
C GLU A 155 -7.11 -5.39 -0.97
N ALA A 156 -5.87 -5.86 -1.17
CA ALA A 156 -5.56 -7.28 -1.13
C ALA A 156 -5.96 -7.90 0.23
N ARG A 157 -5.76 -7.16 1.32
CA ARG A 157 -6.22 -7.57 2.65
C ARG A 157 -7.75 -7.60 2.74
N ALA A 158 -8.46 -6.65 2.15
CA ALA A 158 -9.92 -6.65 2.12
C ALA A 158 -10.47 -7.89 1.39
N VAL A 159 -9.90 -8.26 0.24
CA VAL A 159 -10.26 -9.50 -0.50
C VAL A 159 -10.11 -10.73 0.39
N ILE A 160 -8.96 -10.86 1.08
CA ILE A 160 -8.67 -12.00 1.95
C ILE A 160 -9.63 -12.05 3.15
N LEU A 161 -9.97 -10.91 3.74
CA LEU A 161 -10.88 -10.84 4.88
C LEU A 161 -12.33 -11.17 4.47
N ILE A 162 -12.77 -10.71 3.31
CA ILE A 162 -14.09 -11.06 2.76
C ILE A 162 -14.17 -12.55 2.44
N ALA A 163 -13.12 -13.15 1.86
CA ALA A 163 -13.07 -14.60 1.64
C ALA A 163 -13.15 -15.40 2.96
N GLN A 164 -12.53 -14.89 4.04
CA GLN A 164 -12.68 -15.46 5.38
C GLN A 164 -14.10 -15.30 5.92
N ALA A 165 -14.76 -14.16 5.66
CA ALA A 165 -16.16 -13.95 6.01
C ALA A 165 -17.09 -14.93 5.27
N ARG A 166 -16.86 -15.19 3.97
CA ARG A 166 -17.58 -16.22 3.20
C ARG A 166 -17.42 -17.61 3.78
N ARG A 167 -16.20 -17.94 4.21
CA ARG A 167 -15.95 -19.21 4.91
C ARG A 167 -16.69 -19.29 6.25
N ALA A 168 -16.68 -18.22 7.04
CA ALA A 168 -17.42 -18.16 8.31
C ALA A 168 -18.93 -18.30 8.08
N PHE A 169 -19.48 -17.62 7.08
CA PHE A 169 -20.87 -17.74 6.66
C PHE A 169 -21.23 -19.19 6.27
N ALA A 170 -20.42 -19.83 5.43
CA ALA A 170 -20.63 -21.22 5.02
C ALA A 170 -20.55 -22.19 6.22
N ALA A 171 -19.68 -21.91 7.19
CA ALA A 171 -19.58 -22.66 8.44
C ALA A 171 -20.75 -22.39 9.41
N GLY A 172 -21.50 -21.29 9.22
CA GLY A 172 -22.52 -20.82 10.16
C GLY A 172 -21.93 -20.21 11.45
N GLU A 173 -20.68 -19.76 11.39
CA GLU A 173 -19.97 -19.13 12.50
C GLU A 173 -20.20 -17.61 12.49
N PRO A 174 -20.32 -16.94 13.65
CA PRO A 174 -20.36 -15.48 13.70
C PRO A 174 -19.01 -14.88 13.29
N LEU A 175 -19.01 -13.65 12.77
CA LEU A 175 -17.78 -12.95 12.37
C LEU A 175 -16.75 -12.81 13.50
N GLY A 176 -17.23 -12.55 14.72
CA GLY A 176 -16.40 -12.45 15.92
C GLY A 176 -15.18 -11.54 15.72
N PRO A 177 -13.94 -12.08 15.80
CA PRO A 177 -12.72 -11.28 15.66
C PRO A 177 -12.47 -10.73 14.24
N LEU A 178 -13.16 -11.23 13.22
CA LEU A 178 -13.03 -10.72 11.85
C LEU A 178 -13.67 -9.34 11.67
N GLU A 179 -14.67 -9.01 12.48
CA GLU A 179 -15.45 -7.77 12.36
C GLU A 179 -14.58 -6.49 12.45
N PRO A 180 -13.71 -6.29 13.46
CA PRO A 180 -12.82 -5.13 13.50
C PRO A 180 -11.79 -5.12 12.36
N ALA A 181 -11.36 -6.29 11.89
CA ALA A 181 -10.42 -6.38 10.77
C ALA A 181 -11.08 -5.97 9.44
N LEU A 182 -12.32 -6.42 9.21
CA LEU A 182 -13.13 -6.04 8.04
C LEU A 182 -13.41 -4.54 8.02
N ARG A 183 -13.82 -3.98 9.16
CA ARG A 183 -14.07 -2.54 9.33
C ARG A 183 -12.83 -1.69 9.00
N SER A 184 -11.67 -2.09 9.52
CA SER A 184 -10.41 -1.41 9.21
C SER A 184 -10.00 -1.52 7.74
N ALA A 185 -10.37 -2.59 7.05
CA ALA A 185 -9.95 -2.82 5.66
C ALA A 185 -10.91 -2.19 4.64
N LEU A 186 -12.21 -2.19 4.92
CA LEU A 186 -13.26 -1.68 4.02
C LEU A 186 -13.54 -0.19 4.23
N GLY A 187 -13.15 0.37 5.38
CA GLY A 187 -13.40 1.78 5.71
C GLY A 187 -14.85 2.05 6.12
N ALA A 188 -15.13 3.33 6.42
CA ALA A 188 -16.39 3.77 7.02
C ALA A 188 -17.62 3.56 6.10
N ASP A 189 -17.43 3.58 4.77
CA ASP A 189 -18.52 3.41 3.80
C ASP A 189 -19.16 2.01 3.84
N ALA A 190 -18.50 1.04 4.48
CA ALA A 190 -19.01 -0.31 4.65
C ALA A 190 -19.56 -0.60 6.06
N ASP A 191 -19.53 0.37 6.99
CA ASP A 191 -19.87 0.12 8.40
C ASP A 191 -21.31 -0.38 8.58
N ASP A 192 -22.29 0.29 7.96
CA ASP A 192 -23.70 -0.13 8.03
C ASP A 192 -23.89 -1.54 7.47
N ALA A 193 -23.25 -1.85 6.34
CA ALA A 193 -23.32 -3.16 5.72
C ALA A 193 -22.66 -4.26 6.57
N LEU A 194 -21.59 -3.92 7.30
CA LEU A 194 -20.91 -4.83 8.23
C LEU A 194 -21.74 -5.06 9.49
N ASP A 195 -22.43 -4.04 9.99
CA ASP A 195 -23.33 -4.16 11.14
C ASP A 195 -24.53 -5.05 10.79
N ASP A 196 -25.13 -4.85 9.61
CA ASP A 196 -26.19 -5.71 9.08
C ASP A 196 -25.70 -7.15 8.86
N LEU A 197 -24.49 -7.34 8.33
CA LEU A 197 -23.89 -8.66 8.14
C LEU A 197 -23.65 -9.35 9.50
N SER A 198 -23.06 -8.66 10.46
CA SER A 198 -22.81 -9.19 11.82
C SER A 198 -24.13 -9.55 12.50
N ALA A 199 -25.15 -8.70 12.38
CA ALA A 199 -26.49 -8.99 12.86
C ALA A 199 -27.09 -10.21 12.14
N GLY A 200 -26.97 -10.32 10.82
CA GLY A 200 -27.48 -11.44 10.01
C GLY A 200 -26.86 -12.79 10.39
N MET A 201 -25.54 -12.81 10.63
CA MET A 201 -24.79 -14.02 10.97
C MET A 201 -25.08 -14.55 12.38
N ARG A 202 -25.56 -13.71 13.31
CA ARG A 202 -25.89 -14.13 14.69
C ARG A 202 -27.11 -15.05 14.75
N GLY A 203 -26.93 -16.36 14.86
CA GLY A 203 -28.04 -17.31 14.88
C GLY A 203 -28.58 -17.62 13.47
N LEU A 204 -27.69 -17.58 12.49
CA LEU A 204 -27.94 -18.04 11.13
C LEU A 204 -28.26 -19.54 11.13
N VAL A 205 -29.31 -19.92 10.41
CA VAL A 205 -29.68 -21.33 10.22
C VAL A 205 -29.12 -21.76 8.87
N ARG A 206 -28.28 -22.78 8.85
CA ARG A 206 -27.63 -23.27 7.63
C ARG A 206 -28.62 -24.02 6.72
N PRO A 207 -28.37 -24.09 5.40
CA PRO A 207 -29.27 -24.75 4.45
C PRO A 207 -29.65 -26.19 4.84
N PRO A 208 -28.73 -27.07 5.30
CA PRO A 208 -29.12 -28.42 5.71
C PRO A 208 -30.06 -28.43 6.94
N ALA A 209 -29.92 -27.46 7.83
CA ALA A 209 -30.82 -27.32 8.97
C ALA A 209 -32.16 -26.69 8.58
N LEU A 210 -32.19 -25.83 7.56
CA LEU A 210 -33.43 -25.31 6.94
C LEU A 210 -34.19 -26.44 6.25
N ALA A 211 -33.49 -27.30 5.49
CA ALA A 211 -34.04 -28.50 4.84
C ALA A 211 -34.71 -29.42 5.86
N ALA A 212 -33.95 -29.87 6.87
CA ALA A 212 -34.48 -30.76 7.89
C ALA A 212 -35.64 -30.13 8.68
N ARG A 213 -35.67 -28.79 8.84
CA ARG A 213 -36.81 -28.09 9.46
C ARG A 213 -38.01 -28.05 8.54
N PHE A 214 -37.80 -27.85 7.24
CA PHE A 214 -38.87 -27.83 6.26
C PHE A 214 -39.51 -29.21 6.09
N GLU A 215 -38.71 -30.28 6.01
CA GLU A 215 -39.19 -31.67 5.93
C GLU A 215 -40.13 -32.04 7.10
N ARG A 216 -39.85 -31.54 8.31
CA ARG A 216 -40.75 -31.71 9.48
C ARG A 216 -41.98 -30.81 9.43
N LEU A 217 -41.90 -29.69 8.72
CA LEU A 217 -42.96 -28.69 8.60
C LEU A 217 -43.93 -29.03 7.46
N ALA A 218 -43.44 -29.61 6.36
CA ALA A 218 -44.20 -29.90 5.15
C ALA A 218 -45.49 -30.70 5.43
N PRO A 219 -45.48 -31.80 6.23
CA PRO A 219 -46.72 -32.51 6.56
C PRO A 219 -47.76 -31.63 7.28
N GLN A 220 -47.30 -30.70 8.12
CA GLN A 220 -48.18 -29.80 8.88
C GLN A 220 -48.76 -28.68 8.00
N LEU A 221 -48.03 -28.27 6.94
CA LEU A 221 -48.55 -27.33 5.95
C LEU A 221 -49.65 -28.00 5.13
N LEU A 222 -49.43 -29.26 4.72
CA LEU A 222 -50.35 -30.04 3.90
C LEU A 222 -51.60 -30.49 4.66
N ASP A 223 -51.48 -30.96 5.90
CA ASP A 223 -52.62 -31.35 6.76
C ASP A 223 -53.63 -30.21 6.96
N SER A 224 -53.17 -28.96 6.84
CA SER A 224 -53.97 -27.77 7.11
C SER A 224 -54.68 -27.18 5.90
N SER A 225 -54.26 -27.53 4.69
CA SER A 225 -55.02 -27.28 3.45
C SER A 225 -56.36 -28.05 3.45
N ALA A 226 -56.44 -29.14 4.22
CA ALA A 226 -57.62 -29.98 4.40
C ALA A 226 -58.65 -29.43 5.40
N ALA A 227 -58.30 -28.40 6.19
CA ALA A 227 -59.06 -28.02 7.38
C ALA A 227 -60.39 -27.28 7.09
N GLU A 228 -60.71 -26.96 5.83
CA GLU A 228 -62.02 -26.42 5.44
C GLU A 228 -62.98 -27.48 4.90
N GLY A 229 -62.58 -28.76 4.82
CA GLY A 229 -63.46 -29.83 4.37
C GLY A 229 -62.91 -31.22 4.67
N GLU A 230 -63.17 -31.69 5.89
CA GLU A 230 -63.14 -33.10 6.29
C GLU A 230 -61.77 -33.82 6.24
N GLN A 231 -61.24 -34.13 7.44
CA GLN A 231 -60.23 -35.17 7.73
C GLN A 231 -59.11 -35.34 6.69
N GLY A 232 -57.96 -34.71 6.98
CA GLY A 232 -56.61 -34.99 6.44
C GLY A 232 -56.57 -35.97 5.28
N TRP A 233 -56.79 -35.46 4.07
CA TRP A 233 -56.72 -36.21 2.81
C TRP A 233 -55.35 -36.91 2.62
N TRP A 234 -54.31 -36.49 3.34
CA TRP A 234 -53.00 -37.15 3.42
C TRP A 234 -53.04 -38.51 4.15
N GLN A 235 -53.85 -38.66 5.20
CA GLN A 235 -54.17 -39.97 5.77
C GLN A 235 -54.99 -40.82 4.78
N SER A 236 -55.81 -40.19 3.94
CA SER A 236 -56.57 -40.87 2.88
C SER A 236 -55.69 -41.31 1.71
N PHE A 237 -54.60 -40.60 1.40
CA PHE A 237 -53.64 -40.97 0.36
C PHE A 237 -52.77 -42.17 0.76
N THR A 238 -52.23 -42.15 1.98
CA THR A 238 -51.46 -43.29 2.52
C THR A 238 -52.34 -44.52 2.79
N GLY A 239 -53.61 -44.31 3.16
CA GLY A 239 -54.63 -45.36 3.19
C GLY A 239 -55.11 -45.82 1.81
N GLY A 240 -55.11 -44.93 0.82
CA GLY A 240 -55.69 -45.11 -0.52
C GLY A 240 -54.83 -45.91 -1.50
N LEU A 241 -53.54 -46.13 -1.20
CA LEU A 241 -52.76 -47.20 -1.85
C LEU A 241 -53.37 -48.59 -1.63
N ALA A 242 -54.20 -48.76 -0.59
CA ALA A 242 -54.98 -49.97 -0.35
C ALA A 242 -56.41 -49.92 -0.91
N ASP A 243 -56.89 -48.77 -1.39
CA ASP A 243 -58.28 -48.57 -1.78
C ASP A 243 -58.37 -47.75 -3.07
N ILE A 244 -57.92 -48.37 -4.16
CA ILE A 244 -58.15 -47.92 -5.53
C ILE A 244 -59.65 -48.08 -5.80
N PHE A 245 -60.51 -47.08 -5.52
CA PHE A 245 -61.77 -46.77 -6.24
C PHE A 245 -62.55 -45.58 -5.62
N GLN A 246 -62.75 -44.50 -6.42
CA GLN A 246 -63.85 -43.50 -6.37
C GLN A 246 -63.85 -42.42 -5.26
N VAL A 247 -64.25 -41.14 -5.43
CA VAL A 247 -64.81 -40.31 -6.53
C VAL A 247 -64.57 -38.81 -6.20
N ARG A 248 -64.44 -38.04 -7.29
CA ARG A 248 -64.08 -36.63 -7.52
C ARG A 248 -65.05 -35.52 -7.01
N ARG A 249 -64.49 -34.37 -6.58
CA ARG A 249 -65.16 -33.05 -6.52
C ARG A 249 -64.24 -31.93 -7.04
N ALA A 250 -64.50 -31.47 -8.28
CA ALA A 250 -63.51 -30.83 -9.15
C ALA A 250 -63.07 -29.37 -8.85
N ASP A 251 -63.63 -28.68 -7.85
CA ASP A 251 -63.36 -27.24 -7.67
C ASP A 251 -62.42 -26.91 -6.50
N THR A 252 -62.36 -27.77 -5.47
CA THR A 252 -61.45 -27.62 -4.30
C THR A 252 -60.10 -28.29 -4.54
N ASP A 253 -60.07 -29.35 -5.34
CA ASP A 253 -58.86 -30.13 -5.66
C ASP A 253 -57.78 -29.24 -6.31
N SER A 254 -58.17 -28.30 -7.18
CA SER A 254 -57.20 -27.47 -7.91
C SER A 254 -56.35 -26.54 -7.02
N SER A 255 -56.83 -26.16 -5.83
CA SER A 255 -56.08 -25.29 -4.91
C SER A 255 -55.20 -26.10 -3.96
N ALA A 256 -55.63 -27.32 -3.61
CA ALA A 256 -54.85 -28.27 -2.82
C ALA A 256 -53.69 -28.85 -3.64
N GLU A 257 -53.97 -29.32 -4.87
CA GLU A 257 -52.97 -29.77 -5.85
C GLU A 257 -51.91 -28.69 -6.08
N ARG A 258 -52.33 -27.42 -6.24
CA ARG A 258 -51.39 -26.29 -6.35
C ARG A 258 -50.54 -26.06 -5.11
N ALA A 259 -51.06 -26.30 -3.90
CA ALA A 259 -50.31 -26.12 -2.66
C ALA A 259 -49.30 -27.26 -2.46
N GLU A 260 -49.67 -28.49 -2.81
CA GLU A 260 -48.78 -29.66 -2.85
C GLU A 260 -47.64 -29.46 -3.85
N ASP A 261 -47.97 -29.05 -5.08
CA ASP A 261 -46.99 -28.75 -6.11
C ASP A 261 -45.98 -27.69 -5.64
N ILE A 262 -46.47 -26.62 -4.98
CA ILE A 262 -45.59 -25.57 -4.44
C ILE A 262 -44.75 -26.08 -3.26
N VAL A 263 -45.30 -26.92 -2.38
CA VAL A 263 -44.52 -27.51 -1.27
C VAL A 263 -43.43 -28.43 -1.82
N ALA A 264 -43.74 -29.24 -2.83
CA ALA A 264 -42.74 -30.07 -3.52
C ALA A 264 -41.67 -29.22 -4.23
N GLU A 265 -42.07 -28.12 -4.89
CA GLU A 265 -41.15 -27.13 -5.48
C GLU A 265 -40.20 -26.55 -4.41
N VAL A 266 -40.72 -26.21 -3.22
CA VAL A 266 -39.88 -25.75 -2.10
C VAL A 266 -38.91 -26.82 -1.63
N GLU A 267 -39.31 -28.09 -1.54
CA GLU A 267 -38.42 -29.19 -1.14
C GLU A 267 -37.30 -29.40 -2.16
N GLU A 268 -37.63 -29.41 -3.44
CA GLU A 268 -36.67 -29.55 -4.54
C GLU A 268 -35.62 -28.43 -4.50
N GLU A 269 -36.04 -27.17 -4.37
CA GLU A 269 -35.14 -26.02 -4.34
C GLU A 269 -34.22 -26.06 -3.10
N ILE A 270 -34.75 -26.45 -1.93
CA ILE A 270 -33.91 -26.58 -0.72
C ILE A 270 -32.92 -27.73 -0.85
N GLU A 271 -33.31 -28.86 -1.45
CA GLU A 271 -32.42 -30.00 -1.70
C GLU A 271 -31.32 -29.64 -2.70
N ALA A 272 -31.64 -28.83 -3.72
CA ALA A 272 -30.67 -28.23 -4.64
C ALA A 272 -29.73 -27.21 -3.96
N GLY A 273 -30.07 -26.76 -2.75
CA GLY A 273 -29.34 -25.74 -2.00
C GLY A 273 -29.71 -24.30 -2.37
N ASP A 274 -30.73 -24.11 -3.22
CA ASP A 274 -31.26 -22.80 -3.57
C ASP A 274 -32.30 -22.34 -2.54
N VAL A 275 -31.80 -21.69 -1.49
CA VAL A 275 -32.64 -21.12 -0.44
C VAL A 275 -33.45 -19.91 -0.96
N GLU A 276 -32.98 -19.23 -1.99
CA GLU A 276 -33.69 -18.08 -2.57
C GLU A 276 -34.90 -18.54 -3.39
N GLY A 277 -34.72 -19.53 -4.25
CA GLY A 277 -35.78 -20.24 -4.97
C GLY A 277 -36.83 -20.82 -4.03
N ALA A 278 -36.39 -21.49 -2.98
CA ALA A 278 -37.28 -22.03 -1.94
C ALA A 278 -38.13 -20.95 -1.25
N VAL A 279 -37.55 -19.78 -0.94
CA VAL A 279 -38.30 -18.66 -0.35
C VAL A 279 -39.31 -18.07 -1.35
N ALA A 280 -38.95 -18.01 -2.64
CA ALA A 280 -39.84 -17.52 -3.69
C ALA A 280 -41.03 -18.46 -3.90
N ALA A 281 -40.79 -19.77 -3.97
CA ALA A 281 -41.83 -20.80 -4.06
C ALA A 281 -42.74 -20.76 -2.81
N TYR A 282 -42.18 -20.70 -1.60
CA TYR A 282 -42.96 -20.64 -0.36
C TYR A 282 -43.91 -19.44 -0.29
N ARG A 283 -43.50 -18.27 -0.82
CA ARG A 283 -44.35 -17.07 -0.87
C ARG A 283 -45.52 -17.16 -1.84
N ARG A 284 -45.54 -18.15 -2.73
CA ARG A 284 -46.68 -18.43 -3.61
C ARG A 284 -47.78 -19.23 -2.91
N LEU A 285 -47.50 -19.80 -1.74
CA LEU A 285 -48.51 -20.47 -0.93
C LEU A 285 -49.58 -19.48 -0.42
N PRO A 286 -50.81 -19.94 -0.16
CA PRO A 286 -51.82 -19.15 0.53
C PRO A 286 -51.36 -18.59 1.89
N ASP A 287 -51.82 -17.39 2.26
CA ASP A 287 -51.39 -16.69 3.48
C ASP A 287 -51.62 -17.48 4.78
N ASP A 288 -52.65 -18.32 4.84
CA ASP A 288 -52.95 -19.16 5.99
C ASP A 288 -51.91 -20.27 6.20
N ILE A 289 -51.39 -20.82 5.11
CA ILE A 289 -50.30 -21.82 5.11
C ILE A 289 -48.98 -21.12 5.46
N GLN A 290 -48.72 -19.94 4.86
CA GLN A 290 -47.52 -19.15 5.15
C GLN A 290 -47.38 -18.80 6.64
N ARG A 291 -48.49 -18.48 7.32
CA ARG A 291 -48.48 -18.14 8.75
C ARG A 291 -47.95 -19.27 9.63
N ARG A 292 -48.16 -20.53 9.26
CA ARG A 292 -47.73 -21.71 10.04
C ARG A 292 -46.22 -21.94 9.93
N GLY A 293 -45.64 -21.70 8.75
CA GLY A 293 -44.20 -21.75 8.54
C GLY A 293 -43.50 -20.40 8.69
N ALA A 294 -44.13 -19.38 9.28
CA ALA A 294 -43.58 -18.04 9.40
C ALA A 294 -42.20 -17.98 10.09
N ARG A 295 -41.91 -18.94 10.98
CA ARG A 295 -40.58 -19.08 11.60
C ARG A 295 -39.54 -19.58 10.58
N TRP A 296 -39.88 -20.62 9.82
CA TRP A 296 -39.00 -21.15 8.78
C TRP A 296 -38.74 -20.08 7.70
N LEU A 297 -39.80 -19.41 7.23
CA LEU A 297 -39.70 -18.36 6.23
C LEU A 297 -38.78 -17.21 6.70
N ARG A 298 -38.89 -16.81 7.98
CA ARG A 298 -38.02 -15.78 8.56
C ARG A 298 -36.56 -16.20 8.61
N ASP A 299 -36.29 -17.44 9.02
CA ASP A 299 -34.93 -17.99 9.08
C ASP A 299 -34.32 -18.09 7.66
N ALA A 300 -35.09 -18.55 6.68
CA ALA A 300 -34.66 -18.66 5.27
C ALA A 300 -34.43 -17.27 4.64
N GLN A 301 -35.34 -16.31 4.86
CA GLN A 301 -35.15 -14.94 4.39
C GLN A 301 -33.92 -14.28 5.00
N ARG A 302 -33.65 -14.52 6.28
CA ARG A 302 -32.44 -14.02 6.93
C ARG A 302 -31.19 -14.60 6.29
N TYR A 303 -31.20 -15.89 5.94
CA TYR A 303 -30.10 -16.53 5.23
C TYR A 303 -29.83 -15.84 3.89
N VAL A 304 -30.86 -15.71 3.04
CA VAL A 304 -30.78 -15.06 1.72
C VAL A 304 -30.33 -13.59 1.83
N GLN A 305 -30.85 -12.84 2.81
CA GLN A 305 -30.44 -11.45 3.02
C GLN A 305 -28.96 -11.34 3.41
N THR A 306 -28.49 -12.22 4.29
CA THR A 306 -27.09 -12.25 4.74
C THR A 306 -26.16 -12.64 3.60
N GLU A 307 -26.55 -13.63 2.80
CA GLU A 307 -25.80 -14.03 1.59
C GLU A 307 -25.70 -12.88 0.58
N ASN A 308 -26.82 -12.21 0.30
CA ASN A 308 -26.85 -11.08 -0.63
C ASN A 308 -26.04 -9.87 -0.14
N LEU A 309 -26.04 -9.60 1.17
CA LEU A 309 -25.17 -8.58 1.76
C LEU A 309 -23.70 -8.92 1.53
N LEU A 310 -23.32 -10.17 1.78
CA LEU A 310 -21.97 -10.64 1.58
C LEU A 310 -21.55 -10.58 0.10
N ALA A 311 -22.41 -11.01 -0.83
CA ALA A 311 -22.16 -10.93 -2.27
C ALA A 311 -21.96 -9.48 -2.76
N ARG A 312 -22.72 -8.52 -2.21
CA ARG A 312 -22.52 -7.09 -2.51
C ARG A 312 -21.18 -6.55 -1.99
N LEU A 313 -20.76 -7.00 -0.80
CA LEU A 313 -19.44 -6.64 -0.25
C LEU A 313 -18.31 -7.24 -1.09
N GLU A 314 -18.46 -8.49 -1.52
CA GLU A 314 -17.52 -9.17 -2.43
C GLU A 314 -17.39 -8.40 -3.75
N ALA A 315 -18.51 -8.07 -4.40
CA ALA A 315 -18.52 -7.32 -5.65
C ALA A 315 -17.81 -5.96 -5.51
N ARG A 316 -18.08 -5.22 -4.43
CA ARG A 316 -17.43 -3.91 -4.17
C ARG A 316 -15.91 -4.02 -4.07
N VAL A 317 -15.42 -5.04 -3.35
CA VAL A 317 -13.97 -5.21 -3.17
C VAL A 317 -13.30 -5.59 -4.49
N VAL A 318 -13.95 -6.44 -5.29
CA VAL A 318 -13.45 -6.82 -6.62
C VAL A 318 -13.45 -5.64 -7.58
N ASP A 319 -14.49 -4.81 -7.56
CA ASP A 319 -14.61 -3.61 -8.41
C ASP A 319 -13.51 -2.58 -8.07
N ALA A 320 -13.32 -2.29 -6.78
CA ALA A 320 -12.24 -1.41 -6.30
C ALA A 320 -10.85 -1.91 -6.74
N SER A 321 -10.61 -3.23 -6.65
CA SER A 321 -9.34 -3.83 -7.11
C SER A 321 -9.19 -3.77 -8.64
N GLY A 322 -10.30 -3.79 -9.39
CA GLY A 322 -10.32 -3.65 -10.85
C GLY A 322 -9.94 -2.25 -11.32
N GLU A 323 -10.43 -1.21 -10.65
CA GLU A 323 -10.12 0.18 -10.98
C GLU A 323 -8.63 0.53 -10.82
N LEU A 324 -7.93 -0.08 -9.86
CA LEU A 324 -6.52 0.19 -9.58
C LEU A 324 -5.54 -0.62 -10.44
N THR A 325 -5.98 -1.73 -10.99
CA THR A 325 -5.17 -2.55 -11.92
C THR A 325 -5.29 -2.10 -13.36
N ALA A 326 -6.25 -1.24 -13.69
CA ALA A 326 -6.35 -0.62 -15.00
C ALA A 326 -5.10 0.26 -15.29
N PRO A 327 -4.35 0.00 -16.38
CA PRO A 327 -3.31 0.90 -16.83
C PRO A 327 -3.96 2.25 -17.13
N ARG A 328 -3.69 3.26 -16.31
CA ARG A 328 -4.10 4.64 -16.64
C ARG A 328 -3.32 5.02 -17.90
N GLU A 329 -3.99 4.99 -19.05
CA GLU A 329 -3.46 5.51 -20.30
C GLU A 329 -2.84 6.88 -20.02
N ALA A 330 -1.52 6.95 -20.19
CA ALA A 330 -0.81 8.21 -20.13
C ALA A 330 -1.45 9.14 -21.18
N PRO A 331 -1.69 10.43 -20.86
CA PRO A 331 -2.20 11.36 -21.85
C PRO A 331 -1.26 11.31 -23.06
N ALA A 332 -1.83 10.94 -24.21
CA ALA A 332 -1.14 10.91 -25.49
C ALA A 332 -0.44 12.27 -25.65
N GLN A 333 0.89 12.26 -25.62
CA GLN A 333 1.66 13.43 -25.99
C GLN A 333 1.36 13.66 -27.47
N ASP A 334 0.51 14.65 -27.73
CA ASP A 334 0.26 15.24 -29.04
C ASP A 334 1.61 15.65 -29.63
N SER A 335 2.21 14.74 -30.37
CA SER A 335 3.35 14.95 -31.24
C SER A 335 2.83 15.39 -32.60
N SER A 336 1.98 16.42 -32.56
CA SER A 336 1.45 17.10 -33.74
C SER A 336 2.13 18.47 -33.82
N GLY A 337 3.29 18.51 -34.46
CA GLY A 337 3.90 19.76 -34.89
C GLY A 337 5.41 19.74 -34.86
N THR A 338 6.03 19.25 -35.93
CA THR A 338 7.03 19.99 -36.72
C THR A 338 7.45 19.11 -37.88
N THR A 339 6.76 19.22 -39.01
CA THR A 339 7.30 18.90 -40.33
C THR A 339 6.66 19.85 -41.32
N GLN A 340 7.49 20.39 -42.22
CA GLN A 340 7.25 21.45 -43.23
C GLN A 340 7.53 22.86 -42.69
N LEU A 341 8.44 23.66 -43.25
CA LEU A 341 9.11 23.70 -44.57
C LEU A 341 10.55 24.18 -44.41
#